data_AF-A0A815HUC1-F1
#
_entry.id   AF-A0A815HUC1-F1
#
_cell.length_a   1.000
_cell.length_b   1.000
_cell.length_c   1.000
_cell.angle_alpha   90.00
_cell.angle_beta   90.00
_cell.angle_gamma   90.00
#
_symmetry.space_group_name_H-M   'P 1'
#
loop_
_entity.id
_entity.type
_entity.pdbx_description
1 polymer ?
#
loop_
_entity_poly.entity_id
_entity_poly.type
_entity_poly.pdbx_seq_one_letter_code
_entity_poly.pdbx_strand_id
1 'polypeptide(L)'
;MRVYCIVYIVLNIVGILLAADGRNSTGANFVKELPPTLVDKLLGAFLESSARPIRHHSKTKSNSSFGSDIQHQQRTAYDFVVDLTRPGDIYGKIQAYPVSFPLGKAAYDSKTKQDGRKLSRFMVNVVGRYNVGKTYVLRLLANIDLGHSFVERTSGISVSLPTPKNSHDPNIALIDTAGARTPVDYDQNSFAMLSYERQISDAFIQEIALNSSEIFLLVINQLTLDDQLYLKMLYKRLKDKKINAREIKQRLLIVHNYFNLRTIEEVEQTAQYELGELFGAAKQHEGHWLSKDFKHFILANSDSEAGLFYNDHTVEQLLTMIKASNAAEVTNVLEHIMYEVELLLKKFLEEHHSTDDGDDENVETKVDANTNTITPDLDKQTKLQISRKRQVQLELELQQLSIDELQPEALWFICPKRPLPNNVILSKNLKFNEDGSVYIDYSSQFIPDVHIAQTNDDGDIEILIECPSCSNSSIQLTVRGTTLLVQGEKFNNRMKKDYLNTRRIGKFELQVPVAKLDDERTFDFQRRKFSFQDGIIRIIIPVVRGRVCHI
;
A
#
# COMPACT_ATOMS: atom_id res chain seq x y z
N MET A 1 27.72 -9.60 37.23
CA MET A 1 26.78 -8.54 36.82
C MET A 1 27.20 -7.13 37.25
N ARG A 2 27.43 -6.84 38.53
CA ARG A 2 27.73 -5.45 38.99
C ARG A 2 28.97 -4.80 38.36
N VAL A 3 30.05 -5.57 38.13
CA VAL A 3 31.27 -5.07 37.46
C VAL A 3 31.03 -4.77 35.97
N TYR A 4 30.21 -5.57 35.30
CA TYR A 4 29.85 -5.38 33.88
C TYR A 4 29.03 -4.10 33.67
N CYS A 5 28.09 -3.81 34.56
CA CYS A 5 27.32 -2.57 34.49
C CYS A 5 28.22 -1.33 34.67
N ILE A 6 29.20 -1.39 35.58
CA ILE A 6 30.12 -0.27 35.81
C ILE A 6 31.03 -0.04 34.59
N VAL A 7 31.60 -1.11 34.01
CA VAL A 7 32.44 -1.00 32.81
C VAL A 7 31.62 -0.46 31.61
N TYR A 8 30.38 -0.93 31.44
CA TYR A 8 29.49 -0.47 30.38
C TYR A 8 29.11 1.01 30.54
N ILE A 9 28.82 1.46 31.76
CA ILE A 9 28.51 2.87 32.05
C ILE A 9 29.72 3.76 31.79
N VAL A 10 30.92 3.35 32.22
CA VAL A 10 32.16 4.10 31.98
C VAL A 10 32.47 4.21 30.50
N LEU A 11 32.32 3.13 29.73
CA LEU A 11 32.54 3.15 28.27
C LEU A 11 31.54 4.03 27.53
N ASN A 12 30.27 4.06 27.97
CA ASN A 12 29.25 4.94 27.39
C ASN A 12 29.49 6.42 27.73
N ILE A 13 29.91 6.73 28.96
CA ILE A 13 30.27 8.11 29.36
C ILE A 13 31.48 8.61 28.55
N VAL A 14 32.50 7.76 28.36
CA VAL A 14 33.66 8.08 27.52
C VAL A 14 33.25 8.29 26.06
N GLY A 15 32.36 7.45 25.52
CA GLY A 15 31.82 7.60 24.16
C GLY A 15 31.04 8.91 23.97
N ILE A 16 30.21 9.29 24.96
CA ILE A 16 29.42 10.53 24.93
C ILE A 16 30.33 11.75 25.02
N LEU A 17 31.36 11.73 25.87
CA LEU A 17 32.32 12.83 26.00
C LEU A 17 33.17 13.01 24.74
N LEU A 18 33.53 11.92 24.06
CA LEU A 18 34.25 11.97 22.79
C LEU A 18 33.37 12.46 21.63
N ALA A 19 32.06 12.21 21.68
CA ALA A 19 31.11 12.68 20.67
C ALA A 19 30.70 14.15 20.86
N ALA A 20 30.72 14.66 22.10
CA ALA A 20 30.33 16.03 22.42
C ALA A 20 31.41 17.08 22.07
N ASP A 21 32.69 16.68 22.02
CA ASP A 21 33.78 17.61 21.75
C ASP A 21 34.28 17.45 20.30
N GLY A 22 33.66 18.19 19.39
CA GLY A 22 33.95 18.17 17.94
C GLY A 22 35.33 18.72 17.54
N ARG A 23 36.37 18.51 18.34
CA ARG A 23 37.77 18.83 18.00
C ARG A 23 38.73 17.73 18.47
N ASN A 24 39.39 17.11 17.50
CA ASN A 24 40.49 16.17 17.69
C ASN A 24 41.64 16.81 18.49
N SER A 25 41.81 16.49 19.78
CA SER A 25 43.13 16.39 20.45
C SER A 25 43.09 16.10 21.97
N THR A 26 41.94 16.21 22.67
CA THR A 26 41.88 16.09 24.14
C THR A 26 41.65 14.66 24.65
N GLY A 27 40.93 13.81 23.91
CA GLY A 27 40.64 12.42 24.32
C GLY A 27 41.88 11.54 24.49
N ALA A 28 42.93 11.78 23.70
CA ALA A 28 44.19 11.03 23.79
C ALA A 28 45.05 11.41 25.00
N ASN A 29 44.83 12.59 25.58
CA ASN A 29 45.56 13.04 26.78
C ASN A 29 44.93 12.50 28.08
N PHE A 30 43.61 12.27 28.10
CA PHE A 30 42.93 11.70 29.27
C PHE A 30 43.44 10.29 29.61
N VAL A 31 43.73 9.46 28.59
CA VAL A 31 44.30 8.11 28.79
C VAL A 31 45.74 8.17 29.34
N LYS A 32 46.49 9.24 29.04
CA LYS A 32 47.86 9.44 29.56
C LYS A 32 47.89 9.91 31.02
N GLU A 33 46.82 10.52 31.50
CA GLU A 33 46.71 10.99 32.89
C GLU A 33 46.13 9.93 33.84
N LEU A 34 45.63 8.80 33.32
CA LEU A 34 45.22 7.71 34.18
C LEU A 34 46.43 7.09 34.89
N PRO A 35 46.36 6.85 36.22
CA PRO A 35 47.41 6.16 36.94
C PRO A 35 47.69 4.80 36.25
N PRO A 36 48.96 4.43 35.99
CA PRO A 36 49.30 3.19 35.28
C PRO A 36 48.64 1.95 35.91
N THR A 37 48.53 1.93 37.24
CA THR A 37 47.87 0.87 38.00
C THR A 37 46.38 0.70 37.70
N LEU A 38 45.69 1.73 37.22
CA LEU A 38 44.29 1.67 36.83
C LEU A 38 44.16 1.15 35.39
N VAL A 39 45.05 1.58 34.51
CA VAL A 39 45.14 1.08 33.12
C VAL A 39 45.44 -0.42 33.12
N ASP A 40 46.41 -0.86 33.92
CA ASP A 40 46.78 -2.27 34.04
C ASP A 40 45.66 -3.13 34.63
N LYS A 41 44.86 -2.58 35.57
CA LYS A 41 43.69 -3.28 36.13
C LYS A 41 42.54 -3.39 35.13
N LEU A 42 42.34 -2.38 34.29
CA LEU A 42 41.31 -2.40 33.24
C LEU A 42 41.69 -3.36 32.10
N LEU A 43 42.97 -3.36 31.68
CA LEU A 43 43.51 -4.31 30.72
C LEU A 43 43.51 -5.74 31.28
N GLY A 44 43.90 -5.93 32.54
CA GLY A 44 43.85 -7.22 33.23
C GLY A 44 42.43 -7.78 33.30
N ALA A 45 41.45 -6.96 33.69
CA ALA A 45 40.03 -7.38 33.73
C ALA A 45 39.47 -7.71 32.33
N PHE A 46 39.92 -7.00 31.29
CA PHE A 46 39.54 -7.28 29.90
C PHE A 46 40.13 -8.60 29.39
N LEU A 47 41.42 -8.86 29.68
CA LEU A 47 42.12 -10.09 29.29
C LEU A 47 41.63 -11.32 30.09
N GLU A 48 41.31 -11.15 31.38
CA GLU A 48 40.70 -12.22 32.19
C GLU A 48 39.25 -12.52 31.80
N SER A 49 38.54 -11.56 31.21
CA SER A 49 37.19 -11.78 30.67
C SER A 49 37.19 -12.55 29.34
N SER A 50 38.28 -12.47 28.59
CA SER A 50 38.48 -13.15 27.31
C SER A 50 39.18 -14.51 27.44
N ALA A 51 39.78 -14.80 28.59
CA ALA A 51 40.41 -16.08 28.91
C ALA A 51 39.61 -16.87 29.97
N ARG A 52 38.51 -17.51 29.56
CA ARG A 52 37.94 -18.64 30.33
C ARG A 52 37.80 -19.88 29.44
N PRO A 53 38.47 -21.00 29.78
CA PRO A 53 38.32 -22.25 29.06
C PRO A 53 37.00 -22.93 29.43
N ILE A 54 36.31 -23.43 28.41
CA ILE A 54 35.10 -24.25 28.53
C ILE A 54 35.48 -25.57 29.22
N ARG A 55 34.94 -25.83 30.41
CA ARG A 55 35.05 -27.13 31.10
C ARG A 55 34.07 -28.12 30.46
N HIS A 56 34.59 -29.09 29.72
CA HIS A 56 33.86 -30.27 29.30
C HIS A 56 33.70 -31.26 30.46
N HIS A 57 32.46 -31.66 30.75
CA HIS A 57 32.17 -32.93 31.43
C HIS A 57 32.01 -34.05 30.39
N SER A 58 32.85 -35.07 30.52
CA SER A 58 32.81 -36.39 29.85
C SER A 58 31.60 -37.22 30.36
N LYS A 59 30.97 -38.20 29.71
CA LYS A 59 31.24 -39.09 28.56
C LYS A 59 29.88 -39.59 28.03
N THR A 60 29.71 -39.73 26.72
CA THR A 60 29.30 -40.99 26.04
C THR A 60 29.42 -40.79 24.52
N LYS A 61 29.87 -41.84 23.84
CA LYS A 61 30.41 -41.84 22.48
C LYS A 61 29.32 -41.78 21.40
N SER A 62 29.44 -40.85 20.47
CA SER A 62 29.19 -41.10 19.04
C SER A 62 29.92 -40.03 18.21
N ASN A 63 30.54 -40.48 17.12
CA ASN A 63 31.42 -39.70 16.24
C ASN A 63 30.62 -38.85 15.24
N SER A 64 31.32 -37.84 14.69
CA SER A 64 31.08 -37.05 13.47
C SER A 64 29.96 -36.01 13.47
N SER A 65 30.33 -34.74 13.74
CA SER A 65 30.03 -33.52 12.96
C SER A 65 30.11 -32.28 13.88
N PHE A 66 31.25 -31.60 13.91
CA PHE A 66 31.40 -30.35 14.67
C PHE A 66 32.23 -29.32 13.86
N GLY A 67 31.89 -29.19 12.58
CA GLY A 67 32.53 -28.26 11.64
C GLY A 67 31.58 -27.60 10.64
N SER A 68 30.27 -27.88 10.69
CA SER A 68 29.27 -27.36 9.74
C SER A 68 28.49 -26.14 10.24
N ASP A 69 28.47 -25.87 11.55
CA ASP A 69 27.45 -24.97 12.11
C ASP A 69 27.81 -23.47 12.03
N ILE A 70 29.03 -23.12 11.64
CA ILE A 70 29.45 -21.72 11.40
C ILE A 70 29.22 -21.30 9.93
N GLN A 71 29.06 -22.25 8.99
CA GLN A 71 28.76 -21.93 7.59
C GLN A 71 27.26 -21.73 7.30
N HIS A 72 26.37 -22.10 8.23
CA HIS A 72 24.91 -21.96 8.06
C HIS A 72 24.33 -20.58 8.42
N GLN A 73 25.16 -19.62 8.85
CA GLN A 73 24.68 -18.30 9.29
C GLN A 73 24.95 -17.13 8.33
N GLN A 74 25.66 -17.34 7.21
CA GLN A 74 25.64 -16.34 6.14
C GLN A 74 24.42 -16.58 5.25
N ARG A 75 23.22 -16.33 5.82
CA ARG A 75 22.02 -16.12 5.00
C ARG A 75 22.38 -15.10 3.93
N THR A 76 22.24 -15.46 2.67
CA THR A 76 22.60 -14.57 1.57
C THR A 76 21.66 -13.37 1.62
N ALA A 77 22.21 -12.20 1.93
CA ALA A 77 21.48 -10.95 1.94
C ALA A 77 21.37 -10.38 0.52
N TYR A 78 20.50 -9.39 0.33
CA TYR A 78 20.39 -8.65 -0.93
C TYR A 78 21.73 -8.01 -1.33
N ASP A 79 21.94 -7.84 -2.63
CA ASP A 79 23.12 -7.18 -3.16
C ASP A 79 23.12 -5.68 -2.80
N PHE A 80 21.95 -5.05 -2.89
CA PHE A 80 21.70 -3.73 -2.32
C PHE A 80 20.22 -3.53 -1.98
N VAL A 81 19.94 -2.56 -1.12
CA VAL A 81 18.59 -2.14 -0.73
C VAL A 81 18.51 -0.62 -0.80
N VAL A 82 17.54 -0.11 -1.56
CA VAL A 82 17.16 1.31 -1.55
C VAL A 82 16.02 1.46 -0.55
N ASP A 83 16.32 2.00 0.63
CA ASP A 83 15.33 2.15 1.69
C ASP A 83 14.45 3.38 1.43
N LEU A 84 13.20 3.12 1.05
CA LEU A 84 12.19 4.15 0.77
C LEU A 84 11.00 4.03 1.74
N THR A 85 11.23 3.41 2.91
CA THR A 85 10.15 3.06 3.83
C THR A 85 9.61 4.25 4.62
N ARG A 86 10.34 5.38 4.66
CA ARG A 86 9.91 6.60 5.35
C ARG A 86 9.72 7.71 4.34
N PRO A 87 8.52 8.31 4.23
CA PRO A 87 8.32 9.43 3.33
C PRO A 87 9.12 10.67 3.73
N GLY A 88 9.51 10.81 5.00
CA GLY A 88 10.52 11.81 5.39
C GLY A 88 11.84 11.69 4.63
N ASP A 89 12.21 10.47 4.20
CA ASP A 89 13.39 10.23 3.35
C ASP A 89 13.15 10.64 1.89
N ILE A 90 11.89 10.72 1.46
CA ILE A 90 11.46 11.12 0.12
C ILE A 90 11.35 12.65 0.03
N TYR A 91 10.80 13.30 1.06
CA TYR A 91 10.47 14.74 1.05
C TYR A 91 11.49 15.64 1.79
N GLY A 92 12.40 15.06 2.58
CA GLY A 92 13.36 15.82 3.36
C GLY A 92 14.45 16.50 2.50
N LYS A 93 15.14 17.50 3.06
CA LYS A 93 16.42 18.07 2.55
C LYS A 93 17.58 17.06 2.62
N ILE A 94 17.32 15.77 2.45
CA ILE A 94 18.36 14.75 2.48
C ILE A 94 19.09 14.82 1.14
N GLN A 95 20.41 15.01 1.19
CA GLN A 95 21.27 15.11 0.01
C GLN A 95 21.51 13.77 -0.71
N ALA A 96 21.05 12.64 -0.15
CA ALA A 96 21.25 11.31 -0.72
C ALA A 96 20.21 10.29 -0.19
N TYR A 97 19.71 9.42 -1.07
CA TYR A 97 18.84 8.31 -0.71
C TYR A 97 19.61 7.23 0.08
N PRO A 98 19.01 6.62 1.12
CA PRO A 98 19.68 5.60 1.90
C PRO A 98 19.77 4.29 1.11
N VAL A 99 20.90 4.11 0.41
CA VAL A 99 21.28 2.84 -0.22
C VAL A 99 22.17 2.07 0.74
N SER A 100 21.76 0.86 1.09
CA SER A 100 22.56 -0.07 1.90
C SER A 100 23.04 -1.25 1.06
N PHE A 101 24.20 -1.79 1.40
CA PHE A 101 24.79 -2.98 0.78
C PHE A 101 24.94 -4.05 1.86
N PRO A 102 23.92 -4.90 2.09
CA PRO A 102 23.93 -5.90 3.16
C PRO A 102 25.13 -6.86 3.11
N LEU A 103 25.59 -7.22 1.91
CA LEU A 103 26.79 -8.04 1.69
C LEU A 103 28.10 -7.22 1.67
N GLY A 104 28.01 -5.90 1.85
CA GLY A 104 29.11 -4.96 1.74
C GLY A 104 29.31 -4.42 0.32
N LYS A 105 29.59 -3.13 0.20
CA LYS A 105 29.80 -2.44 -1.09
C LYS A 105 30.90 -3.08 -1.93
N ALA A 106 31.97 -3.58 -1.30
CA ALA A 106 33.06 -4.26 -2.01
C ALA A 106 32.61 -5.57 -2.69
N ALA A 107 31.68 -6.32 -2.08
CA ALA A 107 31.13 -7.53 -2.68
C ALA A 107 30.27 -7.18 -3.91
N TYR A 108 29.40 -6.17 -3.77
CA TYR A 108 28.62 -5.61 -4.88
C TYR A 108 29.51 -5.12 -6.03
N ASP A 109 30.52 -4.29 -5.72
CA ASP A 109 31.47 -3.75 -6.71
C ASP A 109 32.27 -4.88 -7.38
N SER A 110 32.64 -5.93 -6.64
CA SER A 110 33.37 -7.07 -7.19
C SER A 110 32.50 -7.90 -8.12
N LYS A 111 31.24 -8.13 -7.74
CA LYS A 111 30.25 -8.86 -8.53
C LYS A 111 29.98 -8.13 -9.85
N THR A 112 29.62 -6.86 -9.78
CA THR A 112 29.39 -6.01 -10.96
C THR A 112 30.63 -5.83 -11.85
N LYS A 113 31.85 -5.85 -11.28
CA LYS A 113 33.11 -5.86 -12.07
C LYS A 113 33.40 -7.23 -12.71
N GLN A 114 33.18 -8.33 -11.98
CA GLN A 114 33.40 -9.70 -12.44
C GLN A 114 32.43 -10.08 -13.55
N ASP A 115 31.20 -9.59 -13.45
CA ASP A 115 30.20 -9.67 -14.52
C ASP A 115 30.69 -8.99 -15.81
N GLY A 116 31.76 -8.20 -15.74
CA GLY A 116 32.32 -7.48 -16.86
C GLY A 116 31.42 -6.33 -17.25
N ARG A 117 32.00 -5.28 -17.82
CA ARG A 117 31.30 -4.06 -18.28
C ARG A 117 30.27 -4.30 -19.42
N LYS A 118 29.76 -5.52 -19.61
CA LYS A 118 28.91 -5.95 -20.73
C LYS A 118 27.73 -6.85 -20.35
N LEU A 119 27.58 -7.28 -19.09
CA LEU A 119 26.45 -8.12 -18.71
C LEU A 119 25.23 -7.25 -18.41
N SER A 120 24.52 -6.90 -19.47
CA SER A 120 23.21 -6.27 -19.43
C SER A 120 22.17 -7.26 -18.90
N ARG A 121 21.29 -6.81 -18.00
CA ARG A 121 20.38 -7.64 -17.20
C ARG A 121 18.92 -7.35 -17.50
N PHE A 122 18.08 -8.39 -17.55
CA PHE A 122 16.63 -8.22 -17.51
C PHE A 122 16.18 -7.89 -16.09
N MET A 123 15.39 -6.84 -15.90
CA MET A 123 14.87 -6.51 -14.58
C MET A 123 13.49 -7.13 -14.38
N VAL A 124 13.44 -8.06 -13.44
CA VAL A 124 12.23 -8.79 -13.08
C VAL A 124 11.80 -8.32 -11.71
N ASN A 125 10.63 -7.70 -11.64
CA ASN A 125 10.04 -7.21 -10.42
C ASN A 125 9.00 -8.19 -9.89
N VAL A 126 9.13 -8.53 -8.60
CA VAL A 126 8.19 -9.38 -7.90
C VAL A 126 7.29 -8.50 -7.04
N VAL A 127 6.01 -8.49 -7.41
CA VAL A 127 4.98 -7.65 -6.80
C VAL A 127 3.88 -8.51 -6.20
N GLY A 128 3.19 -7.98 -5.20
CA GLY A 128 2.16 -8.70 -4.47
C GLY A 128 2.01 -8.22 -3.03
N ARG A 129 0.91 -8.61 -2.40
CA ARG A 129 0.55 -8.20 -1.03
C ARG A 129 1.62 -8.64 -0.02
N TYR A 130 1.51 -8.11 1.21
CA TYR A 130 2.29 -8.62 2.33
C TYR A 130 2.05 -10.14 2.50
N ASN A 131 3.13 -10.89 2.74
CA ASN A 131 3.07 -12.30 3.12
C ASN A 131 2.42 -13.28 2.10
N VAL A 132 2.62 -13.03 0.81
CA VAL A 132 2.21 -13.95 -0.28
C VAL A 132 3.36 -14.82 -0.80
N GLY A 133 4.53 -14.74 -0.17
CA GLY A 133 5.71 -15.52 -0.58
C GLY A 133 6.53 -14.94 -1.73
N LYS A 134 6.54 -13.62 -1.94
CA LYS A 134 7.39 -12.96 -2.96
C LYS A 134 8.87 -13.37 -2.85
N THR A 135 9.45 -13.22 -1.66
CA THR A 135 10.85 -13.58 -1.40
C THR A 135 11.10 -15.09 -1.56
N TYR A 136 10.09 -15.92 -1.31
CA TYR A 136 10.17 -17.37 -1.58
C TYR A 136 10.24 -17.65 -3.09
N VAL A 137 9.38 -17.04 -3.90
CA VAL A 137 9.43 -17.14 -5.38
C VAL A 137 10.79 -16.67 -5.91
N LEU A 138 11.31 -15.56 -5.38
CA LEU A 138 12.63 -15.05 -5.74
C LEU A 138 13.76 -16.02 -5.42
N ARG A 139 13.71 -16.63 -4.22
CA ARG A 139 14.65 -17.67 -3.81
C ARG A 139 14.64 -18.85 -4.79
N LEU A 140 13.45 -19.28 -5.23
CA LEU A 140 13.32 -20.36 -6.20
C LEU A 140 13.94 -19.97 -7.56
N LEU A 141 13.63 -18.77 -8.06
CA LEU A 141 14.11 -18.30 -9.37
C LEU A 141 15.63 -18.07 -9.40
N ALA A 142 16.21 -17.47 -8.35
CA ALA A 142 17.64 -17.20 -8.29
C ALA A 142 18.46 -18.34 -7.71
N ASN A 143 17.83 -19.36 -7.12
CA ASN A 143 18.50 -20.43 -6.39
C ASN A 143 19.52 -19.87 -5.37
N ILE A 144 19.02 -18.92 -4.57
CA ILE A 144 19.73 -18.19 -3.49
C ILE A 144 18.97 -18.33 -2.17
N ASP A 145 19.69 -18.37 -1.06
CA ASP A 145 19.11 -18.48 0.27
C ASP A 145 18.75 -17.09 0.83
N LEU A 146 17.72 -16.47 0.25
CA LEU A 146 17.15 -15.26 0.83
C LEU A 146 16.40 -15.62 2.11
N GLY A 147 16.62 -14.81 3.14
CA GLY A 147 15.81 -14.84 4.35
C GLY A 147 14.34 -14.62 4.01
N HIS A 148 13.53 -15.68 4.12
CA HIS A 148 12.10 -15.64 3.88
C HIS A 148 11.43 -16.30 5.08
N SER A 149 10.79 -15.47 5.90
CA SER A 149 9.98 -15.95 7.01
C SER A 149 8.79 -15.01 7.20
N PHE A 150 7.77 -15.46 7.92
CA PHE A 150 6.63 -14.63 8.29
C PHE A 150 7.02 -13.40 9.14
N VAL A 151 8.22 -13.43 9.72
CA VAL A 151 8.77 -12.39 10.61
C VAL A 151 9.69 -11.43 9.84
N GLU A 152 10.39 -11.94 8.82
CA GLU A 152 11.30 -11.16 8.00
C GLU A 152 10.53 -10.33 6.98
N ARG A 153 10.85 -9.04 6.91
CA ARG A 153 10.22 -8.09 6.00
C ARG A 153 11.26 -7.60 5.00
N THR A 154 10.91 -7.65 3.72
CA THR A 154 11.64 -6.93 2.68
C THR A 154 11.52 -5.43 2.93
N SER A 155 12.65 -4.72 2.92
CA SER A 155 12.71 -3.27 3.09
C SER A 155 12.80 -2.58 1.74
N GLY A 156 12.08 -1.46 1.58
CA GLY A 156 12.13 -0.61 0.40
C GLY A 156 12.10 -1.38 -0.93
N ILE A 157 13.10 -1.10 -1.77
CA ILE A 157 13.40 -1.82 -3.00
C ILE A 157 14.69 -2.63 -2.77
N SER A 158 14.53 -3.94 -2.62
CA SER A 158 15.64 -4.86 -2.36
C SER A 158 16.01 -5.58 -3.65
N VAL A 159 17.28 -5.60 -4.02
CA VAL A 159 17.72 -6.16 -5.31
C VAL A 159 18.70 -7.31 -5.10
N SER A 160 18.45 -8.40 -5.82
CA SER A 160 19.39 -9.50 -5.97
C SER A 160 19.83 -9.65 -7.42
N LEU A 161 21.13 -9.83 -7.61
CA LEU A 161 21.80 -9.98 -8.90
C LEU A 161 22.35 -11.40 -8.99
N PRO A 162 21.54 -12.46 -9.12
CA PRO A 162 22.07 -13.82 -9.19
C PRO A 162 23.16 -13.92 -10.26
N THR A 163 24.31 -14.49 -9.89
CA THR A 163 25.37 -14.78 -10.86
C THR A 163 24.92 -16.01 -11.64
N PRO A 164 24.93 -15.99 -12.99
CA PRO A 164 24.60 -17.16 -13.80
C PRO A 164 25.47 -18.33 -13.37
N LYS A 165 24.87 -19.43 -12.91
CA LYS A 165 25.64 -20.63 -12.55
C LYS A 165 26.16 -21.32 -13.82
N ASN A 166 25.39 -21.24 -14.91
CA ASN A 166 25.71 -21.77 -16.22
C ASN A 166 25.51 -20.72 -17.33
N SER A 167 26.13 -20.94 -18.51
CA SER A 167 26.01 -20.07 -19.69
C SER A 167 24.59 -19.91 -20.26
N HIS A 168 23.63 -20.70 -19.77
CA HIS A 168 22.25 -20.72 -20.24
C HIS A 168 21.28 -20.01 -19.30
N ASP A 169 21.69 -19.59 -18.11
CA ASP A 169 20.83 -18.88 -17.18
C ASP A 169 20.67 -17.42 -17.63
N PRO A 170 19.46 -16.84 -17.53
CA PRO A 170 19.27 -15.46 -17.95
C PRO A 170 20.03 -14.56 -16.99
N ASN A 171 20.71 -13.56 -17.52
CA ASN A 171 21.31 -12.53 -16.69
C ASN A 171 20.18 -11.64 -16.15
N ILE A 172 19.65 -11.97 -14.97
CA ILE A 172 18.51 -11.30 -14.37
C ILE A 172 18.93 -10.43 -13.19
N ALA A 173 18.25 -9.30 -13.05
CA ALA A 173 18.18 -8.54 -11.82
C ALA A 173 16.79 -8.77 -11.22
N LEU A 174 16.76 -9.30 -10.01
CA LEU A 174 15.53 -9.57 -9.29
C LEU A 174 15.26 -8.45 -8.31
N ILE A 175 14.11 -7.78 -8.48
CA ILE A 175 13.64 -6.70 -7.62
C ILE A 175 12.57 -7.28 -6.69
N ASP A 176 12.86 -7.33 -5.39
CA ASP A 176 11.86 -7.58 -4.33
C ASP A 176 11.39 -6.25 -3.78
N THR A 177 10.07 -6.10 -3.65
CA THR A 177 9.46 -4.91 -3.07
C THR A 177 8.98 -5.20 -1.66
N ALA A 178 9.10 -4.20 -0.79
CA ALA A 178 8.45 -4.24 0.52
C ALA A 178 6.96 -4.61 0.34
N GLY A 179 6.46 -5.50 1.20
CA GLY A 179 5.05 -5.88 1.16
C GLY A 179 4.15 -4.65 1.28
N ALA A 180 3.22 -4.51 0.34
CA ALA A 180 2.23 -3.44 0.40
C ALA A 180 1.27 -3.66 1.57
N ARG A 181 0.74 -2.56 2.12
CA ARG A 181 -0.25 -2.53 3.20
C ARG A 181 0.21 -3.22 4.48
N THR A 182 1.50 -3.13 4.83
CA THR A 182 1.92 -3.60 6.15
C THR A 182 1.34 -2.72 7.25
N PRO A 183 1.00 -3.28 8.42
CA PRO A 183 0.56 -2.50 9.56
C PRO A 183 1.59 -1.43 9.95
N VAL A 184 1.09 -0.26 10.33
CA VAL A 184 1.86 0.81 10.99
C VAL A 184 1.68 0.71 12.50
N ASP A 185 2.65 1.19 13.27
CA ASP A 185 2.56 1.20 14.73
C ASP A 185 1.34 2.01 15.18
N TYR A 186 0.53 1.42 16.06
CA TYR A 186 -0.68 2.07 16.56
C TYR A 186 -0.32 3.08 17.65
N ASP A 187 -0.10 4.32 17.25
CA ASP A 187 -0.10 5.47 18.15
C ASP A 187 -1.35 6.32 17.88
N GLN A 188 -2.19 6.50 18.90
CA GLN A 188 -3.48 7.19 18.77
C GLN A 188 -3.35 8.60 18.17
N ASN A 189 -2.21 9.27 18.39
CA ASN A 189 -1.99 10.64 17.92
C ASN A 189 -1.46 10.71 16.48
N SER A 190 -0.75 9.68 16.01
CA SER A 190 -0.06 9.69 14.71
C SER A 190 -0.55 8.63 13.74
N PHE A 191 -1.46 7.72 14.13
CA PHE A 191 -1.92 6.60 13.30
C PHE A 191 -2.41 7.05 11.92
N ALA A 192 -3.25 8.08 11.85
CA ALA A 192 -3.76 8.58 10.58
C ALA A 192 -2.64 9.10 9.67
N MET A 193 -1.67 9.82 10.24
CA MET A 193 -0.51 10.34 9.51
C MET A 193 0.40 9.20 9.05
N LEU A 194 0.78 8.29 9.95
CA LEU A 194 1.61 7.13 9.64
C LEU A 194 0.96 6.22 8.59
N SER A 195 -0.35 6.01 8.67
CA SER A 195 -1.08 5.21 7.67
C SER A 195 -1.05 5.85 6.29
N TYR A 196 -1.18 7.18 6.23
CA TYR A 196 -1.14 7.93 4.98
C TYR A 196 0.26 7.94 4.38
N GLU A 197 1.26 8.24 5.21
CA GLU A 197 2.68 8.14 4.87
C GLU A 197 3.05 6.76 4.32
N ARG A 198 2.52 5.70 4.94
CA ARG A 198 2.75 4.35 4.46
C ARG A 198 2.11 4.09 3.11
N GLN A 199 0.88 4.55 2.88
CA GLN A 199 0.20 4.40 1.59
C GLN A 199 0.95 5.11 0.46
N ILE A 200 1.46 6.33 0.71
CA ILE A 200 2.31 7.05 -0.23
C ILE A 200 3.58 6.26 -0.52
N SER A 201 4.27 5.79 0.52
CA SER A 201 5.52 5.06 0.37
C SER A 201 5.33 3.76 -0.41
N ASP A 202 4.27 3.01 -0.12
CA ASP A 202 3.90 1.80 -0.86
C ASP A 202 3.59 2.11 -2.33
N ALA A 203 2.83 3.19 -2.61
CA ALA A 203 2.53 3.61 -3.97
C ALA A 203 3.79 4.05 -4.73
N PHE A 204 4.68 4.79 -4.07
CA PHE A 204 5.94 5.26 -4.63
C PHE A 204 6.89 4.11 -4.96
N ILE A 205 7.10 3.19 -4.01
CA ILE A 205 7.90 1.96 -4.21
C ILE A 205 7.34 1.14 -5.37
N GLN A 206 6.02 0.96 -5.42
CA GLN A 206 5.37 0.25 -6.52
C GLN A 206 5.63 0.96 -7.85
N GLU A 207 5.50 2.28 -7.91
CA GLU A 207 5.71 3.02 -9.16
C GLU A 207 7.15 2.96 -9.66
N ILE A 208 8.14 3.03 -8.76
CA ILE A 208 9.56 2.82 -9.12
C ILE A 208 9.77 1.42 -9.64
N ALA A 209 9.22 0.41 -8.96
CA ALA A 209 9.35 -0.97 -9.37
C ALA A 209 8.65 -1.22 -10.73
N LEU A 210 7.52 -0.53 -10.98
CA LEU A 210 6.79 -0.54 -12.26
C LEU A 210 7.50 0.16 -13.41
N ASN A 211 8.31 1.18 -13.13
CA ASN A 211 9.06 1.91 -14.16
C ASN A 211 10.42 1.29 -14.45
N SER A 212 11.04 0.70 -13.42
CA SER A 212 12.33 0.04 -13.59
C SER A 212 12.19 -1.30 -14.30
N SER A 213 11.22 -2.14 -13.98
CA SER A 213 11.20 -3.51 -14.53
C SER A 213 10.51 -3.67 -15.88
N GLU A 214 11.03 -4.61 -16.67
CA GLU A 214 10.42 -5.06 -17.92
C GLU A 214 9.45 -6.22 -17.72
N ILE A 215 9.67 -7.05 -16.70
CA ILE A 215 8.84 -8.21 -16.37
C ILE A 215 8.29 -8.07 -14.96
N PHE A 216 6.99 -8.32 -14.83
CA PHE A 216 6.22 -8.30 -13.60
C PHE A 216 5.79 -9.71 -13.22
N LEU A 217 6.28 -10.19 -12.09
CA LEU A 217 5.79 -11.40 -11.45
C LEU A 217 4.82 -11.00 -10.34
N LEU A 218 3.52 -11.06 -10.62
CA LEU A 218 2.49 -10.85 -9.62
C LEU A 218 2.28 -12.14 -8.83
N VAL A 219 2.77 -12.16 -7.58
CA VAL A 219 2.60 -13.29 -6.67
C VAL A 219 1.35 -13.08 -5.84
N ILE A 220 0.45 -14.06 -5.88
CA ILE A 220 -0.79 -14.13 -5.10
C ILE A 220 -0.89 -15.51 -4.47
N ASN A 221 -1.69 -15.66 -3.41
CA ASN A 221 -1.94 -16.97 -2.81
C ASN A 221 -3.12 -17.62 -3.54
N GLN A 222 -4.26 -17.71 -2.86
CA GLN A 222 -5.57 -17.91 -3.48
C GLN A 222 -6.06 -16.59 -4.05
N LEU A 223 -6.74 -16.68 -5.17
CA LEU A 223 -7.24 -15.54 -5.91
C LEU A 223 -8.39 -14.84 -5.16
N THR A 224 -8.16 -13.62 -4.69
CA THR A 224 -9.21 -12.79 -4.06
C THR A 224 -9.75 -11.71 -5.00
N LEU A 225 -10.89 -11.10 -4.65
CA LEU A 225 -11.42 -9.94 -5.38
C LEU A 225 -10.42 -8.78 -5.41
N ASP A 226 -9.73 -8.52 -4.30
CA ASP A 226 -8.68 -7.49 -4.24
C ASP A 226 -7.58 -7.74 -5.26
N ASP A 227 -7.18 -9.01 -5.44
CA ASP A 227 -6.14 -9.39 -6.40
C ASP A 227 -6.61 -9.21 -7.84
N GLN A 228 -7.89 -9.49 -8.12
CA GLN A 228 -8.50 -9.21 -9.43
C GLN A 228 -8.53 -7.72 -9.74
N LEU A 229 -8.92 -6.89 -8.77
CA LEU A 229 -8.92 -5.43 -8.91
C LEU A 229 -7.50 -4.89 -9.10
N TYR A 230 -6.53 -5.41 -8.32
CA TYR A 230 -5.13 -5.05 -8.45
C TYR A 230 -4.57 -5.42 -9.83
N LEU A 231 -4.89 -6.63 -10.31
CA LEU A 231 -4.50 -7.10 -11.64
C LEU A 231 -5.07 -6.22 -12.76
N LYS A 232 -6.35 -5.84 -12.66
CA LYS A 232 -6.99 -4.92 -13.62
C LYS A 232 -6.31 -3.55 -13.61
N MET A 233 -6.02 -3.00 -12.44
CA MET A 233 -5.31 -1.73 -12.29
C MET A 233 -3.90 -1.82 -12.91
N LEU A 234 -3.16 -2.89 -12.63
CA LEU A 234 -1.82 -3.09 -13.16
C LEU A 234 -1.84 -3.23 -14.70
N TYR A 235 -2.77 -4.01 -15.24
CA TYR A 235 -2.97 -4.15 -16.67
C TYR A 235 -3.29 -2.80 -17.34
N LYS A 236 -4.19 -2.01 -16.75
CA LYS A 236 -4.52 -0.66 -17.23
C LYS A 236 -3.29 0.25 -17.24
N ARG A 237 -2.50 0.28 -16.15
CA ARG A 237 -1.26 1.07 -16.09
C ARG A 237 -0.25 0.70 -17.17
N LEU A 238 -0.07 -0.60 -17.43
CA LEU A 238 0.83 -1.05 -18.50
C LEU A 238 0.31 -0.65 -19.89
N LYS A 239 -1.02 -0.69 -20.10
CA LYS A 239 -1.66 -0.21 -21.33
C LYS A 239 -1.50 1.29 -21.52
N ASP A 240 -1.59 2.08 -20.45
CA ASP A 240 -1.44 3.54 -20.48
C ASP A 240 0.00 3.95 -20.86
N LYS A 241 0.99 3.10 -20.56
CA LYS A 241 2.37 3.21 -21.07
C LYS A 241 2.51 2.86 -22.56
N LYS A 242 1.41 2.70 -23.29
CA LYS A 242 1.34 2.32 -24.71
C LYS A 242 1.97 0.96 -25.03
N ILE A 243 2.06 0.08 -24.03
CA ILE A 243 2.45 -1.31 -24.23
C ILE A 243 1.26 -2.05 -24.84
N ASN A 244 1.47 -2.75 -25.96
CA ASN A 244 0.38 -3.47 -26.60
C ASN A 244 -0.05 -4.70 -25.77
N ALA A 245 -1.29 -5.16 -25.92
CA ALA A 245 -1.84 -6.26 -25.10
C ALA A 245 -1.01 -7.56 -25.19
N ARG A 246 -0.44 -7.86 -26.36
CA ARG A 246 0.40 -9.05 -26.55
C ARG A 246 1.68 -8.96 -25.71
N GLU A 247 2.30 -7.80 -25.68
CA GLU A 247 3.51 -7.51 -24.90
C GLU A 247 3.20 -7.46 -23.41
N ILE A 248 2.06 -6.90 -22.99
CA ILE A 248 1.60 -6.98 -21.59
C ILE A 248 1.49 -8.44 -21.15
N LYS A 249 0.86 -9.30 -21.97
CA LYS A 249 0.74 -10.74 -21.69
C LYS A 249 2.09 -11.48 -21.61
N GLN A 250 3.14 -10.94 -22.23
CA GLN A 250 4.50 -11.48 -22.13
C GLN A 250 5.26 -10.94 -20.90
N ARG A 251 4.90 -9.74 -20.43
CA ARG A 251 5.57 -9.05 -19.33
C ARG A 251 4.92 -9.28 -17.98
N LEU A 252 3.60 -9.46 -17.93
CA LEU A 252 2.84 -9.65 -16.70
C LEU A 252 2.50 -11.14 -16.52
N LEU A 253 3.25 -11.79 -15.64
CA LEU A 253 3.07 -13.20 -15.28
C LEU A 253 2.49 -13.28 -13.87
N ILE A 254 1.50 -14.14 -13.68
CA ILE A 254 0.81 -14.30 -12.38
C ILE A 254 1.26 -15.62 -11.77
N VAL A 255 1.74 -15.60 -10.53
CA VAL A 255 2.17 -16.79 -9.79
C VAL A 255 1.23 -17.00 -8.60
N HIS A 256 0.46 -18.07 -8.64
CA HIS A 256 -0.38 -18.55 -7.55
C HIS A 256 0.44 -19.43 -6.62
N ASN A 257 0.85 -18.87 -5.50
CA ASN A 257 1.60 -19.53 -4.45
C ASN A 257 0.65 -20.20 -3.46
N TYR A 258 0.16 -21.39 -3.82
CA TYR A 258 -0.68 -22.23 -2.98
C TYR A 258 0.11 -22.94 -1.88
N PHE A 259 0.86 -22.18 -1.07
CA PHE A 259 1.78 -22.70 -0.06
C PHE A 259 1.11 -23.53 1.06
N ASN A 260 -0.23 -23.49 1.17
CA ASN A 260 -1.01 -24.29 2.10
C ASN A 260 -1.52 -25.62 1.50
N LEU A 261 -1.52 -25.75 0.18
CA LEU A 261 -1.97 -26.97 -0.50
C LEU A 261 -0.81 -27.96 -0.58
N ARG A 262 -1.08 -29.22 -0.23
CA ARG A 262 -0.04 -30.23 -0.06
C ARG A 262 -0.16 -31.41 -1.02
N THR A 263 -1.36 -31.69 -1.52
CA THR A 263 -1.60 -32.79 -2.48
C THR A 263 -1.83 -32.25 -3.88
N ILE A 264 -1.50 -33.06 -4.90
CA ILE A 264 -1.70 -32.69 -6.31
C ILE A 264 -3.19 -32.44 -6.59
N GLU A 265 -4.06 -33.27 -6.00
CA GLU A 265 -5.52 -33.15 -6.15
C GLU A 265 -6.06 -31.83 -5.59
N GLU A 266 -5.61 -31.40 -4.40
CA GLU A 266 -6.00 -30.11 -3.81
C GLU A 266 -5.65 -28.93 -4.72
N VAL A 267 -4.44 -28.96 -5.28
CA VAL A 267 -3.96 -27.93 -6.21
C VAL A 267 -4.77 -27.92 -7.50
N GLU A 268 -5.03 -29.10 -8.09
CA GLU A 268 -5.77 -29.19 -9.35
C GLU A 268 -7.23 -28.75 -9.19
N GLN A 269 -7.90 -29.15 -8.10
CA GLN A 269 -9.27 -28.71 -7.80
C GLN A 269 -9.33 -27.20 -7.61
N THR A 270 -8.39 -26.63 -6.84
CA THR A 270 -8.32 -25.18 -6.60
C THR A 270 -8.04 -24.42 -7.90
N ALA A 271 -7.08 -24.88 -8.69
CA ALA A 271 -6.72 -24.25 -9.97
C ALA A 271 -7.85 -24.34 -11.01
N GLN A 272 -8.54 -25.48 -11.10
CA GLN A 272 -9.66 -25.65 -12.01
C GLN A 272 -10.80 -24.68 -11.66
N TYR A 273 -11.12 -24.52 -10.37
CA TYR A 273 -12.12 -23.57 -9.92
C TYR A 273 -11.68 -22.11 -10.15
N GLU A 274 -10.54 -21.70 -9.59
CA GLU A 274 -10.09 -20.31 -9.64
C GLU A 274 -9.66 -19.87 -11.04
N LEU A 275 -8.90 -20.69 -11.75
CA LEU A 275 -8.31 -20.35 -13.05
C LEU A 275 -9.23 -20.76 -14.19
N GLY A 276 -9.74 -21.99 -14.16
CA GLY A 276 -10.63 -22.52 -15.18
C GLY A 276 -11.99 -21.82 -15.19
N GLU A 277 -12.73 -21.92 -14.09
CA GLU A 277 -14.12 -21.44 -14.02
C GLU A 277 -14.22 -19.91 -13.85
N LEU A 278 -13.48 -19.32 -12.89
CA LEU A 278 -13.59 -17.88 -12.62
C LEU A 278 -12.80 -17.01 -13.61
N PHE A 279 -11.61 -17.44 -14.04
CA PHE A 279 -10.74 -16.68 -14.94
C PHE A 279 -10.88 -17.06 -16.43
N GLY A 280 -11.58 -18.15 -16.75
CA GLY A 280 -11.69 -18.66 -18.11
C GLY A 280 -10.32 -19.07 -18.68
N ALA A 281 -9.40 -19.51 -17.84
CA ALA A 281 -8.07 -19.96 -18.23
C ALA A 281 -8.09 -21.44 -18.65
N ALA A 282 -7.37 -21.78 -19.70
CA ALA A 282 -7.19 -23.15 -20.14
C ALA A 282 -5.82 -23.68 -19.65
N LYS A 283 -5.82 -24.85 -19.01
CA LYS A 283 -4.59 -25.58 -18.65
C LYS A 283 -3.78 -25.87 -19.92
N GLN A 284 -2.52 -25.43 -19.94
CA GLN A 284 -1.61 -25.68 -21.07
C GLN A 284 -0.76 -26.92 -20.81
N HIS A 285 -0.23 -27.01 -19.59
CA HIS A 285 0.52 -28.13 -19.05
C HIS A 285 0.50 -28.01 -17.53
N GLU A 286 1.15 -28.94 -16.82
CA GLU A 286 1.21 -28.90 -15.37
C GLU A 286 1.80 -27.57 -14.88
N GLY A 287 1.13 -26.98 -13.89
CA GLY A 287 1.52 -25.71 -13.29
C GLY A 287 1.29 -24.46 -14.13
N HIS A 288 0.75 -24.53 -15.36
CA HIS A 288 0.55 -23.36 -16.22
C HIS A 288 -0.81 -23.32 -16.89
N TRP A 289 -1.44 -22.16 -16.74
CA TRP A 289 -2.76 -21.87 -17.26
C TRP A 289 -2.74 -20.59 -18.08
N LEU A 290 -3.49 -20.57 -19.17
CA LEU A 290 -3.54 -19.46 -20.09
C LEU A 290 -4.95 -18.90 -20.15
N SER A 291 -5.14 -17.69 -19.66
CA SER A 291 -6.36 -16.92 -19.90
C SER A 291 -6.21 -16.06 -21.15
N LYS A 292 -7.28 -15.33 -21.50
CA LYS A 292 -7.27 -14.39 -22.63
C LYS A 292 -6.10 -13.42 -22.52
N ASP A 293 -5.93 -12.80 -21.35
CA ASP A 293 -5.02 -11.68 -21.16
C ASP A 293 -3.77 -12.03 -20.33
N PHE A 294 -3.77 -13.14 -19.59
CA PHE A 294 -2.71 -13.45 -18.64
C PHE A 294 -2.18 -14.89 -18.77
N LYS A 295 -0.96 -15.08 -18.25
CA LYS A 295 -0.34 -16.38 -18.03
C LYS A 295 -0.25 -16.60 -16.52
N HIS A 296 -0.77 -17.72 -16.07
CA HIS A 296 -0.84 -18.09 -14.66
C HIS A 296 0.06 -19.29 -14.41
N PHE A 297 0.83 -19.22 -13.34
CA PHE A 297 1.75 -20.24 -12.89
C PHE A 297 1.36 -20.67 -11.49
N ILE A 298 1.58 -21.94 -11.17
CA ILE A 298 1.21 -22.50 -9.86
C ILE A 298 2.46 -22.96 -9.13
N LEU A 299 2.56 -22.55 -7.87
CA LEU A 299 3.47 -23.11 -6.89
C LEU A 299 2.65 -23.70 -5.74
N ALA A 300 3.18 -24.73 -5.11
CA ALA A 300 2.60 -25.38 -3.94
C ALA A 300 3.60 -25.44 -2.79
N ASN A 301 3.17 -25.99 -1.65
CA ASN A 301 4.03 -26.15 -0.48
C ASN A 301 5.30 -26.94 -0.82
N SER A 302 6.50 -26.37 -0.59
CA SER A 302 7.79 -26.96 -1.01
C SER A 302 8.02 -28.38 -0.50
N ASP A 303 7.52 -28.68 0.69
CA ASP A 303 7.80 -29.92 1.42
C ASP A 303 6.64 -30.92 1.27
N SER A 304 5.88 -30.80 0.18
CA SER A 304 4.68 -31.58 -0.09
C SER A 304 4.76 -32.30 -1.43
N GLU A 305 3.87 -33.28 -1.63
CA GLU A 305 3.73 -33.99 -2.90
C GLU A 305 3.46 -33.02 -4.05
N ALA A 306 2.56 -32.05 -3.83
CA ALA A 306 2.27 -31.02 -4.82
C ALA A 306 3.48 -30.13 -5.12
N GLY A 307 4.26 -29.76 -4.10
CA GLY A 307 5.46 -28.94 -4.29
C GLY A 307 6.52 -29.62 -5.14
N LEU A 308 6.78 -30.89 -4.86
CA LEU A 308 7.71 -31.72 -5.62
C LEU A 308 7.25 -31.93 -7.08
N PHE A 309 5.93 -31.90 -7.31
CA PHE A 309 5.36 -32.06 -8.64
C PHE A 309 5.36 -30.76 -9.46
N TYR A 310 4.93 -29.64 -8.89
CA TYR A 310 4.72 -28.39 -9.62
C TYR A 310 5.92 -27.44 -9.61
N ASN A 311 6.63 -27.28 -8.47
CA ASN A 311 7.48 -26.12 -8.26
C ASN A 311 8.66 -26.04 -9.23
N ASP A 312 9.40 -27.12 -9.40
CA ASP A 312 10.57 -27.15 -10.30
C ASP A 312 10.17 -26.87 -11.74
N HIS A 313 9.07 -27.48 -12.19
CA HIS A 313 8.55 -27.27 -13.54
C HIS A 313 8.07 -25.84 -13.77
N THR A 314 7.36 -25.27 -12.80
CA THR A 314 6.91 -23.88 -12.85
C THR A 314 8.11 -22.91 -12.89
N VAL A 315 9.15 -23.14 -12.09
CA VAL A 315 10.36 -22.31 -12.07
C VAL A 315 11.08 -22.38 -13.42
N GLU A 316 11.24 -23.58 -14.00
CA GLU A 316 11.84 -23.76 -15.32
C GLU A 316 11.09 -22.99 -16.41
N GLN A 317 9.75 -23.06 -16.40
CA GLN A 317 8.91 -22.34 -17.34
C GLN A 317 9.00 -20.83 -17.16
N LEU A 318 8.96 -20.33 -15.92
CA LEU A 318 9.10 -18.91 -15.62
C LEU A 318 10.44 -18.39 -16.17
N LEU A 319 11.55 -19.09 -15.90
CA LEU A 319 12.87 -18.73 -16.41
C LEU A 319 12.91 -18.79 -17.95
N THR A 320 12.25 -19.75 -18.57
CA THR A 320 12.14 -19.86 -20.03
C THR A 320 11.36 -18.68 -20.62
N MET A 321 10.26 -18.27 -19.98
CA MET A 321 9.47 -17.12 -20.44
C MET A 321 10.20 -15.80 -20.23
N ILE A 322 10.94 -15.65 -19.13
CA ILE A 322 11.80 -14.50 -18.87
C ILE A 322 12.87 -14.39 -19.96
N LYS A 323 13.55 -15.50 -20.29
CA LYS A 323 14.54 -15.57 -21.39
C LYS A 323 13.94 -15.23 -22.76
N ALA A 324 12.74 -15.72 -23.03
CA ALA A 324 12.06 -15.50 -24.29
C ALA A 324 11.45 -14.09 -24.41
N SER A 325 11.43 -13.31 -23.32
CA SER A 325 11.01 -11.93 -23.37
C SER A 325 12.07 -11.12 -24.12
N ASN A 326 11.65 -10.32 -25.10
CA ASN A 326 12.52 -9.32 -25.74
C ASN A 326 12.66 -8.09 -24.84
N ALA A 327 12.84 -8.31 -23.53
CA ALA A 327 12.98 -7.23 -22.56
C ALA A 327 14.29 -6.46 -22.81
N ALA A 328 14.29 -5.18 -22.45
CA ALA A 328 15.51 -4.39 -22.50
C ALA A 328 16.46 -4.90 -21.41
N GLU A 329 17.76 -4.87 -21.72
CA GLU A 329 18.77 -5.26 -20.76
C GLU A 329 19.47 -4.02 -20.19
N VAL A 330 19.68 -4.00 -18.87
CA VAL A 330 20.27 -2.88 -18.14
C VAL A 330 21.67 -3.24 -17.64
N THR A 331 22.65 -2.41 -17.98
CA THR A 331 24.07 -2.63 -17.62
C THR A 331 24.38 -2.23 -16.17
N ASN A 332 23.75 -1.17 -15.67
CA ASN A 332 23.89 -0.72 -14.29
C ASN A 332 22.53 -0.63 -13.59
N VAL A 333 22.15 -1.71 -12.91
CA VAL A 333 20.85 -1.86 -12.25
C VAL A 333 20.64 -0.80 -11.17
N LEU A 334 21.68 -0.48 -10.39
CA LEU A 334 21.56 0.53 -9.33
C LEU A 334 21.36 1.92 -9.92
N GLU A 335 22.18 2.34 -10.88
CA GLU A 335 22.03 3.65 -11.54
C GLU A 335 20.66 3.78 -12.21
N HIS A 336 20.15 2.71 -12.83
CA HIS A 336 18.84 2.73 -13.44
C HIS A 336 17.72 2.90 -12.40
N ILE A 337 17.74 2.15 -11.29
CA ILE A 337 16.75 2.32 -10.22
C ILE A 337 16.84 3.73 -9.64
N MET A 338 18.04 4.25 -9.38
CA MET A 338 18.22 5.61 -8.86
C MET A 338 17.70 6.68 -9.82
N TYR A 339 17.91 6.50 -11.13
CA TYR A 339 17.34 7.38 -12.15
C TYR A 339 15.80 7.41 -12.09
N GLU A 340 15.17 6.25 -11.96
CA GLU A 340 13.70 6.16 -11.83
C GLU A 340 13.20 6.79 -10.52
N VAL A 341 13.93 6.62 -9.41
CA VAL A 341 13.63 7.29 -8.14
C VAL A 341 13.66 8.81 -8.32
N GLU A 342 14.71 9.36 -8.92
CA GLU A 342 14.86 10.80 -9.14
C GLU A 342 13.78 11.35 -10.09
N LEU A 343 13.48 10.63 -11.17
CA LEU A 343 12.46 11.01 -12.15
C LEU A 343 11.07 11.06 -11.51
N LEU A 344 10.71 10.02 -10.76
CA LEU A 344 9.44 9.99 -10.06
C LEU A 344 9.38 11.04 -8.97
N LEU A 345 10.44 11.24 -8.19
CA LEU A 345 10.46 12.27 -7.17
C LEU A 345 10.21 13.66 -7.75
N LYS A 346 10.85 14.00 -8.87
CA LYS A 346 10.62 15.28 -9.57
C LYS A 346 9.15 15.46 -9.93
N LYS A 347 8.52 14.43 -10.52
CA LYS A 347 7.08 14.46 -10.83
C LYS A 347 6.24 14.65 -9.58
N PHE A 348 6.54 13.92 -8.52
CA PHE A 348 5.85 14.07 -7.23
C PHE A 348 5.98 15.49 -6.68
N LEU A 349 7.17 16.08 -6.71
CA LEU A 349 7.41 17.44 -6.22
C LEU A 349 6.75 18.50 -7.11
N GLU A 350 6.86 18.39 -8.44
CA GLU A 350 6.23 19.31 -9.41
C GLU A 350 4.71 19.32 -9.25
N GLU A 351 4.10 18.15 -9.10
CA GLU A 351 2.67 18.00 -8.85
C GLU A 351 2.21 18.60 -7.51
N HIS A 352 3.13 18.81 -6.56
CA HIS A 352 2.84 19.44 -5.26
C HIS A 352 3.18 20.94 -5.23
N HIS A 353 4.06 21.42 -6.12
CA HIS A 353 4.42 22.83 -6.23
C HIS A 353 3.50 23.62 -7.19
N SER A 354 2.93 22.98 -8.21
CA SER A 354 2.08 23.67 -9.21
C SER A 354 0.71 24.16 -8.69
N THR A 355 0.44 23.98 -7.40
CA THR A 355 -0.81 24.40 -6.74
C THR A 355 -0.68 25.68 -5.92
N ASP A 356 0.50 26.31 -5.91
CA ASP A 356 0.81 27.43 -5.01
C ASP A 356 1.00 28.78 -5.72
N ASP A 357 1.02 28.80 -7.06
CA ASP A 357 1.30 30.00 -7.84
C ASP A 357 0.04 30.52 -8.56
N GLY A 358 -0.73 31.40 -7.90
CA GLY A 358 -1.83 32.22 -8.47
C GLY A 358 -3.15 32.03 -7.72
N ASP A 359 -3.69 32.98 -6.96
CA ASP A 359 -3.90 34.40 -7.27
C ASP A 359 -3.46 35.35 -6.15
N ASP A 360 -2.28 35.96 -6.27
CA ASP A 360 -2.04 37.28 -5.66
C ASP A 360 -2.24 38.33 -6.76
N GLU A 361 -3.52 38.63 -7.05
CA GLU A 361 -3.85 39.88 -7.74
C GLU A 361 -3.40 41.06 -6.89
N ASN A 362 -2.65 41.96 -7.52
CA ASN A 362 -2.18 43.24 -6.98
C ASN A 362 -3.26 43.98 -6.17
N VAL A 363 -3.25 43.82 -4.85
CA VAL A 363 -3.87 44.78 -3.94
C VAL A 363 -2.87 45.90 -3.69
N GLU A 364 -3.00 47.00 -4.43
CA GLU A 364 -2.37 48.28 -4.07
C GLU A 364 -2.80 48.66 -2.64
N THR A 365 -1.92 48.40 -1.68
CA THR A 365 -2.13 48.80 -0.29
C THR A 365 -1.70 50.26 -0.12
N LYS A 366 -2.69 51.16 -0.05
CA LYS A 366 -2.49 52.49 0.55
C LYS A 366 -2.14 52.30 2.03
N VAL A 367 -0.97 52.82 2.40
CA VAL A 367 -0.40 52.72 3.75
C VAL A 367 -1.06 53.76 4.64
N ASP A 368 -1.90 53.32 5.58
CA ASP A 368 -2.24 54.11 6.77
C ASP A 368 -1.40 53.61 7.95
N ALA A 369 -0.56 54.52 8.45
CA ALA A 369 0.31 54.30 9.59
C ALA A 369 -0.47 54.43 10.90
N ASN A 370 -0.92 53.30 11.45
CA ASN A 370 -0.94 53.01 12.89
C ASN A 370 -1.80 51.77 13.17
N THR A 371 -1.17 50.62 13.40
CA THR A 371 -1.53 49.67 14.48
C THR A 371 -0.57 48.47 14.44
N ASN A 372 0.08 48.20 15.57
CA ASN A 372 0.89 47.00 15.78
C ASN A 372 -0.04 45.82 16.08
N THR A 373 -0.27 44.95 15.09
CA THR A 373 -0.82 43.61 15.31
C THR A 373 -0.24 42.65 14.28
N ILE A 374 0.48 41.64 14.77
CA ILE A 374 1.07 40.55 13.98
C ILE A 374 -0.06 39.55 13.68
N THR A 375 -0.42 39.37 12.41
CA THR A 375 -1.34 38.32 11.94
C THR A 375 -0.55 37.08 11.48
N PRO A 376 -1.05 35.85 11.74
CA PRO A 376 -0.41 34.63 11.27
C PRO A 376 -0.87 34.25 9.86
N ASP A 377 0.11 34.18 8.95
CA ASP A 377 0.27 33.34 7.76
C ASP A 377 -0.98 32.60 7.21
N LEU A 378 -1.67 33.28 6.29
CA LEU A 378 -2.86 32.81 5.55
C LEU A 378 -2.50 31.72 4.50
N ASP A 379 -1.23 31.65 4.12
CA ASP A 379 -0.67 30.87 3.00
C ASP A 379 -0.77 29.34 3.21
N LYS A 380 -0.77 28.87 4.47
CA LYS A 380 -0.92 27.44 4.80
C LYS A 380 -2.34 26.90 4.66
N GLN A 381 -3.36 27.75 4.80
CA GLN A 381 -4.76 27.30 4.71
C GLN A 381 -5.17 27.05 3.25
N THR A 382 -4.66 27.85 2.32
CA THR A 382 -4.92 27.72 0.88
C THR A 382 -4.27 26.45 0.33
N LYS A 383 -2.99 26.20 0.66
CA LYS A 383 -2.25 24.96 0.33
C LYS A 383 -2.95 23.69 0.81
N LEU A 384 -3.59 23.75 1.98
CA LEU A 384 -4.33 22.62 2.57
C LEU A 384 -5.69 22.36 1.89
N GLN A 385 -6.35 23.39 1.37
CA GLN A 385 -7.63 23.22 0.67
C GLN A 385 -7.45 22.63 -0.74
N ILE A 386 -6.34 22.93 -1.41
CA ILE A 386 -6.06 22.43 -2.76
C ILE A 386 -5.71 20.93 -2.74
N SER A 387 -4.93 20.48 -1.75
CA SER A 387 -4.65 19.05 -1.51
C SER A 387 -5.92 18.20 -1.25
N ARG A 388 -6.90 18.76 -0.51
CA ARG A 388 -8.18 18.09 -0.20
C ARG A 388 -9.09 17.88 -1.42
N LYS A 389 -9.07 18.81 -2.39
CA LYS A 389 -9.89 18.70 -3.61
C LYS A 389 -9.39 17.56 -4.52
N ARG A 390 -8.07 17.32 -4.56
CA ARG A 390 -7.45 16.28 -5.40
C ARG A 390 -7.63 14.86 -4.82
N GLN A 391 -7.68 14.72 -3.50
CA GLN A 391 -7.95 13.46 -2.79
C GLN A 391 -9.32 12.85 -3.15
N VAL A 392 -10.37 13.68 -3.17
CA VAL A 392 -11.75 13.24 -3.47
C VAL A 392 -11.90 12.87 -4.95
N GLN A 393 -11.15 13.53 -5.83
CA GLN A 393 -11.19 13.27 -7.26
C GLN A 393 -10.58 11.92 -7.63
N LEU A 394 -9.45 11.53 -7.03
CA LEU A 394 -8.82 10.22 -7.27
C LEU A 394 -9.66 9.05 -6.73
N GLU A 395 -10.32 9.21 -5.58
CA GLU A 395 -11.22 8.19 -5.02
C GLU A 395 -12.52 8.04 -5.84
N LEU A 396 -13.09 9.15 -6.32
CA LEU A 396 -14.26 9.12 -7.20
C LEU A 396 -13.94 8.54 -8.57
N GLU A 397 -12.79 8.88 -9.17
CA GLU A 397 -12.35 8.28 -10.44
C GLU A 397 -12.15 6.76 -10.32
N LEU A 398 -11.66 6.27 -9.17
CA LEU A 398 -11.54 4.83 -8.88
C LEU A 398 -12.91 4.15 -8.67
N GLN A 399 -13.90 4.83 -8.09
CA GLN A 399 -15.25 4.30 -7.90
C GLN A 399 -16.10 4.35 -9.18
N GLN A 400 -16.01 5.42 -9.97
CA GLN A 400 -16.76 5.60 -11.21
C GLN A 400 -16.35 4.57 -12.28
N LEU A 401 -15.04 4.29 -12.38
CA LEU A 401 -14.50 3.24 -13.26
C LEU A 401 -15.02 1.83 -12.89
N SER A 402 -15.50 1.61 -11.66
CA SER A 402 -16.08 0.31 -11.27
C SER A 402 -17.53 0.13 -11.73
N ILE A 403 -18.23 1.23 -12.03
CA ILE A 403 -19.67 1.25 -12.36
C ILE A 403 -19.88 1.29 -13.89
N ASP A 404 -19.06 2.05 -14.62
CA ASP A 404 -19.28 2.32 -16.05
C ASP A 404 -18.86 1.16 -16.99
N GLU A 405 -18.17 0.13 -16.49
CA GLU A 405 -17.68 -1.02 -17.30
C GLU A 405 -18.30 -2.39 -16.93
N LEU A 406 -19.38 -2.42 -16.15
CA LEU A 406 -20.23 -3.62 -16.05
C LEU A 406 -20.96 -3.82 -17.39
N GLN A 407 -20.43 -4.73 -18.22
CA GLN A 407 -21.06 -5.15 -19.47
C GLN A 407 -22.51 -5.64 -19.21
N PRO A 408 -23.51 -5.31 -20.06
CA PRO A 408 -24.94 -5.54 -19.78
C PRO A 408 -25.43 -6.98 -20.04
N GLU A 409 -24.55 -7.95 -20.30
CA GLU A 409 -24.96 -9.22 -20.92
C GLU A 409 -25.40 -10.33 -19.94
N ALA A 410 -25.39 -10.07 -18.62
CA ALA A 410 -25.82 -11.06 -17.61
C ALA A 410 -27.26 -10.85 -17.07
N LEU A 411 -28.01 -9.86 -17.57
CA LEU A 411 -29.36 -9.53 -17.12
C LEU A 411 -30.43 -9.79 -18.21
N TRP A 412 -30.52 -11.03 -18.67
CA TRP A 412 -31.58 -11.49 -19.59
C TRP A 412 -32.49 -12.51 -18.93
N PHE A 413 -33.15 -12.16 -17.82
CA PHE A 413 -34.41 -12.79 -17.43
C PHE A 413 -35.31 -11.77 -16.71
N ILE A 414 -36.36 -11.33 -17.43
CA ILE A 414 -37.66 -10.72 -17.06
C ILE A 414 -37.98 -9.56 -18.03
N CYS A 415 -38.98 -9.81 -18.88
CA CYS A 415 -39.55 -8.97 -19.96
C CYS A 415 -40.77 -8.15 -19.40
N PRO A 416 -41.56 -7.33 -20.15
CA PRO A 416 -41.39 -6.59 -21.43
C PRO A 416 -41.86 -5.09 -21.46
N LYS A 417 -41.42 -4.36 -22.52
CA LYS A 417 -42.12 -3.32 -23.36
C LYS A 417 -42.28 -1.81 -22.95
N ARG A 418 -41.52 -0.97 -23.69
CA ARG A 418 -41.78 0.37 -24.35
C ARG A 418 -42.06 1.63 -23.49
N PRO A 419 -41.90 2.87 -24.05
CA PRO A 419 -40.89 3.42 -24.96
C PRO A 419 -40.10 4.61 -24.32
N LEU A 420 -39.00 5.04 -24.94
CA LEU A 420 -38.29 6.28 -24.57
C LEU A 420 -39.19 7.53 -24.71
N PRO A 421 -39.02 8.55 -23.86
CA PRO A 421 -38.58 9.83 -24.41
C PRO A 421 -37.53 10.57 -23.56
N ASN A 422 -36.76 11.39 -24.28
CA ASN A 422 -35.75 12.38 -23.87
C ASN A 422 -35.97 13.02 -22.49
N ASN A 423 -34.93 12.97 -21.65
CA ASN A 423 -34.45 14.08 -20.81
C ASN A 423 -33.12 13.69 -20.15
N VAL A 424 -32.04 14.40 -20.52
CA VAL A 424 -30.75 14.35 -19.81
C VAL A 424 -30.94 15.06 -18.46
N ILE A 425 -30.81 14.34 -17.36
CA ILE A 425 -30.74 14.96 -16.02
C ILE A 425 -29.25 15.29 -15.76
N LEU A 426 -28.90 16.56 -15.93
CA LEU A 426 -27.63 17.14 -15.48
C LEU A 426 -27.58 17.12 -13.95
N SER A 427 -26.42 16.76 -13.39
CA SER A 427 -26.16 16.71 -11.95
C SER A 427 -26.31 18.08 -11.28
N LYS A 428 -26.97 18.11 -10.11
CA LYS A 428 -27.44 19.27 -9.34
C LYS A 428 -26.40 20.32 -8.85
N ASN A 429 -25.14 20.30 -9.28
CA ASN A 429 -24.08 21.14 -8.70
C ASN A 429 -23.41 22.15 -9.66
N LEU A 430 -24.04 22.46 -10.79
CA LEU A 430 -23.54 23.49 -11.71
C LEU A 430 -24.34 24.78 -11.52
N LYS A 431 -23.65 25.88 -11.14
CA LYS A 431 -24.22 27.23 -11.16
C LYS A 431 -23.59 28.03 -12.30
N PHE A 432 -24.39 28.95 -12.84
CA PHE A 432 -24.00 29.86 -13.90
C PHE A 432 -23.77 31.24 -13.31
N ASN A 433 -22.68 31.88 -13.71
CA ASN A 433 -22.46 33.30 -13.49
C ASN A 433 -23.26 34.12 -14.51
N GLU A 434 -23.39 35.44 -14.27
CA GLU A 434 -24.07 36.37 -15.18
C GLU A 434 -23.40 36.47 -16.57
N ASP A 435 -22.11 36.11 -16.65
CA ASP A 435 -21.33 36.05 -17.89
C ASP A 435 -21.42 34.69 -18.61
N GLY A 436 -22.20 33.74 -18.07
CA GLY A 436 -22.39 32.42 -18.66
C GLY A 436 -21.28 31.41 -18.36
N SER A 437 -20.29 31.76 -17.54
CA SER A 437 -19.30 30.79 -17.05
C SER A 437 -19.91 29.84 -16.01
N VAL A 438 -19.42 28.61 -16.00
CA VAL A 438 -19.90 27.53 -15.14
C VAL A 438 -18.90 27.28 -14.03
N TYR A 439 -19.35 27.31 -12.77
CA TYR A 439 -18.51 26.96 -11.63
C TYR A 439 -19.20 25.95 -10.70
N ILE A 440 -18.38 25.25 -9.91
CA ILE A 440 -18.79 24.25 -8.94
C ILE A 440 -18.57 24.82 -7.53
N ASP A 441 -19.62 24.80 -6.70
CA ASP A 441 -19.61 25.26 -5.31
C ASP A 441 -18.97 24.19 -4.39
N TYR A 442 -17.86 24.52 -3.70
CA TYR A 442 -17.05 23.58 -2.90
C TYR A 442 -17.18 23.76 -1.37
N SER A 443 -18.29 24.31 -0.87
CA SER A 443 -18.58 24.26 0.58
C SER A 443 -18.86 22.80 1.02
N SER A 444 -17.83 22.08 1.47
CA SER A 444 -17.90 20.63 1.74
C SER A 444 -18.86 20.29 2.89
N GLN A 445 -20.12 20.05 2.57
CA GLN A 445 -21.12 19.54 3.49
C GLN A 445 -20.73 18.12 3.94
N PHE A 446 -20.81 17.86 5.24
CA PHE A 446 -20.78 16.49 5.75
C PHE A 446 -21.91 15.72 5.05
N ILE A 447 -21.64 14.56 4.44
CA ILE A 447 -22.68 13.70 3.87
C ILE A 447 -22.68 12.44 4.73
N PRO A 448 -23.75 12.17 5.50
CA PRO A 448 -23.81 10.99 6.32
C PRO A 448 -24.13 9.74 5.48
N ASP A 449 -23.61 8.59 5.91
CA ASP A 449 -23.89 7.30 5.28
C ASP A 449 -25.32 6.86 5.60
N VAL A 450 -25.99 6.23 4.62
CA VAL A 450 -27.40 5.86 4.69
C VAL A 450 -27.58 4.39 4.36
N HIS A 451 -28.27 3.67 5.24
CA HIS A 451 -28.71 2.31 5.02
C HIS A 451 -30.23 2.27 5.02
N ILE A 452 -30.80 1.60 4.03
CA ILE A 452 -32.25 1.42 3.91
C ILE A 452 -32.52 -0.08 3.89
N ALA A 453 -33.38 -0.54 4.80
CA ALA A 453 -33.78 -1.93 4.92
C ALA A 453 -35.29 -2.02 5.09
N GLN A 454 -35.87 -3.16 4.73
CA GLN A 454 -37.26 -3.48 5.04
C GLN A 454 -37.31 -4.22 6.39
N THR A 455 -38.15 -3.77 7.31
CA THR A 455 -38.32 -4.40 8.63
C THR A 455 -39.54 -5.30 8.67
N ASN A 456 -39.37 -6.51 9.19
CA ASN A 456 -40.41 -7.52 9.43
C ASN A 456 -41.22 -7.91 8.17
N ASP A 457 -42.14 -8.86 8.33
CA ASP A 457 -43.04 -9.34 7.26
C ASP A 457 -44.08 -8.29 6.82
N ASP A 458 -44.32 -7.25 7.62
CA ASP A 458 -45.30 -6.20 7.33
C ASP A 458 -44.82 -5.21 6.25
N GLY A 459 -43.52 -5.22 5.95
CA GLY A 459 -42.93 -4.50 4.84
C GLY A 459 -42.58 -3.03 5.12
N ASP A 460 -42.60 -2.61 6.39
CA ASP A 460 -42.13 -1.31 6.87
C ASP A 460 -40.71 -1.01 6.39
N ILE A 461 -40.37 0.26 6.17
CA ILE A 461 -39.01 0.66 5.82
C ILE A 461 -38.29 1.24 7.04
N GLU A 462 -37.07 0.78 7.26
CA GLU A 462 -36.10 1.34 8.19
C GLU A 462 -34.98 2.04 7.43
N ILE A 463 -34.74 3.30 7.80
CA ILE A 463 -33.65 4.13 7.31
C ILE A 463 -32.72 4.39 8.50
N LEU A 464 -31.46 3.98 8.38
CA LEU A 464 -30.39 4.26 9.33
C LEU A 464 -29.42 5.25 8.69
N ILE A 465 -29.11 6.34 9.40
CA ILE A 465 -28.21 7.38 8.92
C ILE A 465 -27.12 7.61 9.95
N GLU A 466 -25.86 7.45 9.57
CA GLU A 466 -24.70 7.61 10.46
C GLU A 466 -24.27 9.08 10.56
N CYS A 467 -24.62 9.70 11.69
CA CYS A 467 -24.36 11.10 12.01
C CYS A 467 -23.61 11.25 13.36
N PRO A 468 -22.40 10.68 13.50
CA PRO A 468 -21.66 10.80 14.76
C PRO A 468 -21.31 12.25 15.06
N SER A 469 -21.46 12.66 16.32
CA SER A 469 -21.21 14.02 16.82
C SER A 469 -22.24 15.09 16.39
N CYS A 470 -23.40 14.70 15.85
CA CYS A 470 -24.56 15.59 15.75
C CYS A 470 -25.32 15.63 17.09
N SER A 471 -25.90 16.77 17.44
CA SER A 471 -26.85 16.83 18.57
C SER A 471 -28.25 16.47 18.07
N ASN A 472 -29.06 15.83 18.91
CA ASN A 472 -30.46 15.54 18.57
C ASN A 472 -31.23 16.81 18.18
N SER A 473 -30.93 17.93 18.85
CA SER A 473 -31.53 19.25 18.56
C SER A 473 -31.14 19.85 17.22
N SER A 474 -30.04 19.38 16.60
CA SER A 474 -29.59 19.86 15.29
C SER A 474 -30.30 19.17 14.13
N ILE A 475 -30.91 18.00 14.38
CA ILE A 475 -31.47 17.15 13.34
C ILE A 475 -32.92 17.59 13.05
N GLN A 476 -33.21 17.84 11.78
CA GLN A 476 -34.54 18.21 11.29
C GLN A 476 -34.99 17.23 10.21
N LEU A 477 -36.24 16.79 10.30
CA LEU A 477 -36.87 15.88 9.35
C LEU A 477 -38.07 16.54 8.68
N THR A 478 -37.99 16.72 7.37
CA THR A 478 -39.09 17.27 6.56
C THR A 478 -39.52 16.25 5.51
N VAL A 479 -40.81 16.02 5.34
CA VAL A 479 -41.33 15.12 4.30
C VAL A 479 -41.81 15.97 3.13
N ARG A 480 -41.34 15.66 1.92
CA ARG A 480 -41.73 16.31 0.66
C ARG A 480 -42.19 15.27 -0.35
N GLY A 481 -43.50 15.03 -0.41
CA GLY A 481 -44.07 13.97 -1.23
C GLY A 481 -43.57 12.59 -0.79
N THR A 482 -42.87 11.88 -1.66
CA THR A 482 -42.24 10.58 -1.37
C THR A 482 -40.78 10.68 -0.95
N THR A 483 -40.28 11.90 -0.70
CA THR A 483 -38.89 12.14 -0.29
C THR A 483 -38.83 12.57 1.16
N LEU A 484 -37.96 11.93 1.94
CA LEU A 484 -37.63 12.36 3.29
C LEU A 484 -36.36 13.22 3.24
N LEU A 485 -36.48 14.47 3.68
CA LEU A 485 -35.38 15.41 3.82
C LEU A 485 -34.85 15.36 5.26
N VAL A 486 -33.58 14.98 5.41
CA VAL A 486 -32.88 14.94 6.70
C VAL A 486 -31.81 16.02 6.69
N GLN A 487 -31.97 17.02 7.54
CA GLN A 487 -31.01 18.10 7.72
C GLN A 487 -30.37 17.99 9.10
N GLY A 488 -29.12 18.39 9.22
CA GLY A 488 -28.47 18.47 10.52
C GLY A 488 -27.17 19.26 10.50
N GLU A 489 -26.57 19.44 11.67
CA GLU A 489 -25.30 20.14 11.81
C GLU A 489 -24.38 19.37 12.74
N LYS A 490 -23.15 19.10 12.26
CA LYS A 490 -22.12 18.45 13.04
C LYS A 490 -21.21 19.49 13.65
N PHE A 491 -21.34 19.70 14.96
CA PHE A 491 -20.57 20.69 15.71
C PHE A 491 -19.24 20.10 16.21
N ASN A 492 -18.18 20.93 16.18
CA ASN A 492 -16.94 20.62 16.89
C ASN A 492 -16.98 21.22 18.30
N ASN A 493 -17.42 20.45 19.29
CA ASN A 493 -17.48 20.90 20.69
C ASN A 493 -16.10 21.06 21.36
N ARG A 494 -14.98 20.75 20.67
CA ARG A 494 -13.62 20.90 21.21
C ARG A 494 -12.83 21.95 20.42
N MET A 495 -13.15 23.23 20.64
CA MET A 495 -12.38 24.37 20.11
C MET A 495 -11.19 24.81 20.98
N LYS A 496 -10.82 24.05 22.03
CA LYS A 496 -9.64 24.37 22.85
C LYS A 496 -8.58 23.28 22.70
N LYS A 497 -7.54 23.62 21.93
CA LYS A 497 -6.26 22.95 21.63
C LYS A 497 -6.14 22.37 20.23
N ASP A 498 -5.02 22.73 19.62
CA ASP A 498 -4.53 22.38 18.28
C ASP A 498 -4.49 20.87 18.06
N TYR A 499 -5.60 20.30 17.60
CA TYR A 499 -5.67 18.92 17.12
C TYR A 499 -6.18 18.90 15.68
N LEU A 500 -5.40 18.28 14.80
CA LEU A 500 -5.74 17.94 13.42
C LEU A 500 -6.88 16.90 13.42
N ASN A 501 -8.13 17.37 13.50
CA ASN A 501 -9.31 16.51 13.54
C ASN A 501 -9.76 16.19 12.10
N THR A 502 -9.67 14.92 11.69
CA THR A 502 -10.05 14.43 10.34
C THR A 502 -11.56 14.27 10.13
N ARG A 503 -12.37 14.54 11.16
CA ARG A 503 -13.83 14.42 11.09
C ARG A 503 -14.42 15.57 10.26
N ARG A 504 -15.16 15.24 9.19
CA ARG A 504 -15.99 16.22 8.44
C ARG A 504 -16.99 16.88 9.41
N ILE A 505 -17.05 18.20 9.42
CA ILE A 505 -17.93 19.05 10.26
C ILE A 505 -18.79 19.94 9.36
N GLY A 506 -19.85 20.53 9.92
CA GLY A 506 -20.73 21.47 9.22
C GLY A 506 -22.14 20.95 9.00
N LYS A 507 -22.93 21.74 8.27
CA LYS A 507 -24.32 21.43 7.94
C LYS A 507 -24.39 20.35 6.86
N PHE A 508 -25.41 19.53 6.95
CA PHE A 508 -25.74 18.53 5.94
C PHE A 508 -27.22 18.60 5.57
N GLU A 509 -27.50 18.28 4.32
CA GLU A 509 -28.84 18.07 3.80
C GLU A 509 -28.85 16.79 2.97
N LEU A 510 -29.64 15.82 3.41
CA LEU A 510 -29.76 14.52 2.79
C LEU A 510 -31.20 14.30 2.31
N GLN A 511 -31.36 13.95 1.03
CA GLN A 511 -32.64 13.60 0.44
C GLN A 511 -32.72 12.08 0.28
N VAL A 512 -33.62 11.43 1.01
CA VAL A 512 -33.85 9.99 0.93
C VAL A 512 -35.15 9.75 0.16
N PRO A 513 -35.07 9.43 -1.15
CA PRO A 513 -36.24 9.07 -1.92
C PRO A 513 -36.75 7.71 -1.45
N VAL A 514 -38.02 7.64 -1.04
CA VAL A 514 -38.69 6.39 -0.74
C VAL A 514 -39.53 6.06 -1.96
N ALA A 515 -39.19 4.98 -2.67
CA ALA A 515 -39.90 4.57 -3.88
C ALA A 515 -41.40 4.41 -3.60
N LYS A 516 -42.27 4.63 -4.59
CA LYS A 516 -43.66 4.19 -4.42
C LYS A 516 -43.68 2.66 -4.41
N LEU A 517 -44.40 2.07 -3.46
CA LEU A 517 -44.76 0.66 -3.56
C LEU A 517 -45.85 0.50 -4.63
N ASP A 518 -46.11 -0.74 -5.05
CA ASP A 518 -47.19 -1.08 -5.99
C ASP A 518 -48.53 -0.44 -5.56
N ASP A 519 -49.47 -0.30 -6.51
CA ASP A 519 -50.67 0.55 -6.40
C ASP A 519 -51.54 0.39 -5.13
N GLU A 520 -51.40 -0.71 -4.38
CA GLU A 520 -52.15 -0.98 -3.16
C GLU A 520 -51.43 -0.62 -1.85
N ARG A 521 -50.14 -0.27 -1.89
CA ARG A 521 -49.31 0.02 -0.70
C ARG A 521 -48.76 1.44 -0.75
N THR A 522 -48.86 2.15 0.36
CA THR A 522 -48.31 3.51 0.50
C THR A 522 -47.54 3.65 1.80
N PHE A 523 -46.50 4.47 1.80
CA PHE A 523 -45.75 4.81 3.00
C PHE A 523 -46.50 5.86 3.83
N ASP A 524 -46.78 5.54 5.09
CA ASP A 524 -47.39 6.47 6.02
C ASP A 524 -46.31 7.27 6.76
N PHE A 525 -45.87 8.32 6.10
CA PHE A 525 -44.91 9.27 6.67
C PHE A 525 -45.44 9.98 7.92
N GLN A 526 -46.76 10.04 8.15
CA GLN A 526 -47.32 10.68 9.36
C GLN A 526 -47.10 9.81 10.60
N ARG A 527 -47.10 8.49 10.42
CA ARG A 527 -46.86 7.50 11.50
C ARG A 527 -45.39 7.09 11.64
N ARG A 528 -44.48 7.80 10.98
CA ARG A 528 -43.04 7.52 11.09
C ARG A 528 -42.56 7.60 12.53
N LYS A 529 -41.68 6.67 12.94
CA LYS A 529 -40.97 6.71 14.21
C LYS A 529 -39.56 7.21 13.97
N PHE A 530 -39.08 8.11 14.81
CA PHE A 530 -37.72 8.65 14.78
C PHE A 530 -37.04 8.41 16.12
N SER A 531 -35.79 7.98 16.08
CA SER A 531 -34.90 7.95 17.24
C SER A 531 -33.48 8.32 16.82
N PHE A 532 -32.76 9.04 17.69
CA PHE A 532 -31.35 9.32 17.52
C PHE A 532 -30.58 8.82 18.75
N GLN A 533 -29.74 7.81 18.55
CA GLN A 533 -28.97 7.19 19.63
C GLN A 533 -27.58 6.82 19.10
N ASP A 534 -26.54 7.08 19.89
CA ASP A 534 -25.14 6.72 19.59
C ASP A 534 -24.62 7.20 18.23
N GLY A 535 -25.11 8.36 17.78
CA GLY A 535 -24.73 8.93 16.48
C GLY A 535 -25.48 8.34 15.29
N ILE A 536 -26.49 7.51 15.51
CA ILE A 536 -27.31 6.90 14.45
C ILE A 536 -28.71 7.49 14.50
N ILE A 537 -29.14 8.06 13.37
CA ILE A 537 -30.54 8.43 13.14
C ILE A 537 -31.24 7.19 12.61
N ARG A 538 -32.31 6.77 13.29
CA ARG A 538 -33.15 5.64 12.89
C ARG A 538 -34.56 6.14 12.61
N ILE A 539 -35.06 5.85 11.41
CA ILE A 539 -36.38 6.28 10.94
C ILE A 539 -37.13 5.06 10.43
N ILE A 540 -38.25 4.73 11.07
CA ILE A 540 -39.13 3.63 10.63
C ILE A 540 -40.38 4.25 10.02
N ILE A 541 -40.68 3.92 8.77
CA ILE A 541 -41.83 4.41 8.02
C ILE A 541 -42.78 3.23 7.79
N PRO A 542 -43.95 3.21 8.44
CA PRO A 542 -44.90 2.13 8.28
C PRO A 542 -45.46 2.04 6.85
N VAL A 543 -45.70 0.83 6.38
CA VAL A 543 -46.48 0.60 5.16
C VAL A 543 -47.94 0.46 5.52
N VAL A 544 -48.79 1.25 4.87
CA VAL A 544 -50.24 1.14 4.97
C VAL A 544 -50.78 0.57 3.67
N ARG A 545 -51.51 -0.54 3.79
CA ARG A 545 -52.33 -1.06 2.70
C ARG A 545 -53.54 -0.16 2.54
N GLY A 546 -53.71 0.42 1.35
CA GLY A 546 -54.91 1.17 1.04
C GLY A 546 -56.12 0.27 1.26
N ARG A 547 -57.12 0.72 2.04
CA ARG A 547 -58.43 0.07 1.98
C ARG A 547 -58.95 0.35 0.59
N VAL A 548 -58.94 -0.66 -0.27
CA VAL A 548 -59.72 -0.62 -1.51
C VAL A 548 -61.17 -0.47 -1.09
N CYS A 549 -61.68 0.76 -1.10
CA CYS A 549 -63.11 0.99 -1.04
C CYS A 549 -63.65 0.44 -2.36
N HIS A 550 -64.11 -0.81 -2.35
CA HIS A 550 -64.99 -1.30 -3.40
C HIS A 550 -66.25 -0.41 -3.36
N ILE A 551 -66.34 0.52 -4.31
CA ILE A 551 -67.55 1.30 -4.58
C ILE A 551 -68.50 0.43 -5.41
#